data_AF-A0A1J4KMK8-F1
#
_entry.id   AF-A0A1J4KMK8-F1
#
_cell.length_a   1.000
_cell.length_b   1.000
_cell.length_c   1.000
_cell.angle_alpha   90.00
_cell.angle_beta   90.00
_cell.angle_gamma   90.00
#
_symmetry.space_group_name_H-M   'P 1'
#
loop_
_entity.id
_entity.type
_entity.pdbx_description
1 polymer ?
#
loop_
_entity_poly.entity_id
_entity_poly.type
_entity_poly.pdbx_seq_one_letter_code
_entity_poly.pdbx_strand_id
1 'polypeptide(L)'
;MSMELNTAEELRSFLLKDPVGMKQKFAAKLFLTLQFTQKFPTLISITGACWLKDGVRFIANSQIFGQFIGLKPNSVNANFRSHFFKMHQYSASEISKEFSLLKDPRNYKVRSNLTYHFSLSSTLKQVNSIPCDSPQAQQLKINLDKHTNSKIPDFLFDFVKNDEEIHLKIELIFKKIPKTEEWKYRFFFLAMREWRSITNELSTDISNILKYIDQNINSQLCSNISFLFNQQTGSSSTDSFITFDTYIQFIARYGFLRNCKVNISALSTWNTNLINDNNFSIDECGVLVPRFKKWFKPHYNETNAVSHLDDMPNNSWVVRPSTSFGTFTLHSKRLRGYIATHLNYDPLSIENGFSILVEGSKTVFASSWEELLFGVMKLPRNEEEISSGETGKHTIYVSADEFLGPDKLLQESRFIPVQMF
;
A
#
# COMPACT_ATOMS: atom_id res chain seq x y z
N MET A 1 -22.86 -21.15 -4.83
CA MET A 1 -24.13 -20.41 -4.76
C MET A 1 -24.56 -20.08 -6.20
N SER A 2 -25.48 -20.85 -6.77
CA SER A 2 -26.05 -20.54 -8.08
C SER A 2 -27.11 -19.46 -7.90
N MET A 3 -26.76 -18.20 -8.18
CA MET A 3 -27.76 -17.14 -8.28
C MET A 3 -28.49 -17.31 -9.61
N GLU A 4 -29.79 -17.63 -9.53
CA GLU A 4 -30.69 -17.64 -10.69
C GLU A 4 -31.11 -16.20 -11.00
N LEU A 5 -30.29 -15.51 -11.78
CA LEU A 5 -30.64 -14.21 -12.37
C LEU A 5 -31.22 -14.49 -13.76
N ASN A 6 -32.47 -14.08 -13.98
CA ASN A 6 -33.23 -14.39 -15.20
C ASN A 6 -33.41 -13.16 -16.10
N THR A 7 -33.23 -11.95 -15.58
CA THR A 7 -33.39 -10.71 -16.35
C THR A 7 -32.15 -9.81 -16.30
N ALA A 8 -32.00 -8.93 -17.30
CA ALA A 8 -30.91 -7.97 -17.33
C ALA A 8 -31.01 -6.97 -16.16
N GLU A 9 -32.23 -6.59 -15.76
CA GLU A 9 -32.52 -5.70 -14.64
C GLU A 9 -32.17 -6.32 -13.29
N GLU A 10 -32.43 -7.62 -13.09
CA GLU A 10 -32.01 -8.35 -11.90
C GLU A 10 -30.49 -8.38 -11.77
N LEU A 11 -29.79 -8.74 -12.87
CA LEU A 11 -28.34 -8.70 -12.90
C LEU A 11 -27.82 -7.28 -12.62
N ARG A 12 -28.37 -6.27 -13.28
CA ARG A 12 -27.98 -4.88 -13.07
C ARG A 12 -28.14 -4.46 -11.61
N SER A 13 -29.29 -4.75 -11.02
CA SER A 13 -29.57 -4.45 -9.61
C SER A 13 -28.59 -5.18 -8.70
N PHE A 14 -28.25 -6.44 -9.01
CA PHE A 14 -27.28 -7.22 -8.25
C PHE A 14 -25.86 -6.62 -8.33
N LEU A 15 -25.42 -6.21 -9.53
CA LEU A 15 -24.09 -5.62 -9.74
C LEU A 15 -23.95 -4.21 -9.13
N LEU A 16 -25.06 -3.51 -8.91
CA LEU A 16 -25.11 -2.18 -8.32
C LEU A 16 -25.32 -2.19 -6.80
N LYS A 17 -25.95 -3.24 -6.25
CA LYS A 17 -26.07 -3.43 -4.80
C LYS A 17 -24.70 -3.72 -4.22
N ASP A 18 -24.28 -2.89 -3.26
CA ASP A 18 -23.13 -3.17 -2.39
C ASP A 18 -23.64 -3.98 -1.19
N PRO A 19 -23.53 -5.33 -1.18
CA PRO A 19 -23.96 -6.10 -0.04
C PRO A 19 -22.91 -5.89 1.05
N VAL A 20 -23.29 -5.21 2.14
CA VAL A 20 -22.51 -5.18 3.38
C VAL A 20 -21.09 -4.61 3.20
N GLY A 21 -20.97 -3.44 2.56
CA GLY A 21 -19.72 -2.66 2.54
C GLY A 21 -18.59 -3.21 1.64
N MET A 22 -18.76 -4.37 1.00
CA MET A 22 -17.79 -4.91 0.05
C MET A 22 -18.20 -4.62 -1.39
N LYS A 23 -17.71 -3.50 -1.93
CA LYS A 23 -17.84 -3.17 -3.35
C LYS A 23 -17.29 -4.30 -4.21
N GLN A 24 -18.14 -4.92 -5.03
CA GLN A 24 -17.69 -5.93 -5.99
C GLN A 24 -16.64 -5.33 -6.94
N LYS A 25 -15.51 -6.02 -7.09
CA LYS A 25 -14.42 -5.62 -8.00
C LYS A 25 -14.92 -5.56 -9.45
N PHE A 26 -14.34 -4.69 -10.26
CA PHE A 26 -14.71 -4.55 -11.68
C PHE A 26 -14.61 -5.87 -12.45
N ALA A 27 -13.52 -6.63 -12.25
CA ALA A 27 -13.33 -7.93 -12.88
C ALA A 27 -14.46 -8.92 -12.54
N ALA A 28 -14.96 -8.90 -11.29
CA ALA A 28 -16.08 -9.74 -10.87
C ALA A 28 -17.40 -9.32 -11.56
N LYS A 29 -17.68 -8.02 -11.64
CA LYS A 29 -18.87 -7.50 -12.34
C LYS A 29 -18.87 -7.90 -13.82
N LEU A 30 -17.70 -7.77 -14.46
CA LEU A 30 -17.48 -8.20 -15.84
C LEU A 30 -17.72 -9.71 -15.98
N PHE A 31 -17.09 -10.52 -15.14
CA PHE A 31 -17.21 -11.99 -15.19
C PHE A 31 -18.67 -12.45 -15.08
N LEU A 32 -19.39 -11.93 -14.10
CA LEU A 32 -20.81 -12.25 -13.90
C LEU A 32 -21.66 -11.86 -15.11
N THR A 33 -21.35 -10.71 -15.73
CA THR A 33 -22.04 -10.26 -16.95
C THR A 33 -21.78 -11.21 -18.13
N LEU A 34 -20.53 -11.68 -18.28
CA LEU A 34 -20.17 -12.61 -19.34
C LEU A 34 -20.80 -14.01 -19.14
N GLN A 35 -20.88 -14.49 -17.90
CA GLN A 35 -21.58 -15.73 -17.55
C GLN A 35 -23.09 -15.62 -17.82
N PHE A 36 -23.67 -14.46 -17.55
CA PHE A 36 -25.07 -14.19 -17.83
C PHE A 36 -25.37 -14.16 -19.34
N THR A 37 -24.56 -13.45 -20.14
CA THR A 37 -24.78 -13.38 -21.59
C THR A 37 -24.48 -14.67 -22.33
N GLN A 38 -23.70 -15.58 -21.73
CA GLN A 38 -23.58 -16.95 -22.22
C GLN A 38 -24.93 -17.68 -22.17
N LYS A 39 -25.72 -17.49 -21.12
CA LYS A 39 -27.06 -18.08 -20.98
C LYS A 39 -28.12 -17.32 -21.77
N PHE A 40 -27.96 -16.00 -21.90
CA PHE A 40 -28.92 -15.12 -22.59
C PHE A 40 -28.26 -14.26 -23.69
N PRO A 41 -27.87 -14.85 -24.83
CA PRO A 41 -27.12 -14.13 -25.89
C PRO A 41 -27.87 -12.95 -26.52
N THR A 42 -29.21 -12.95 -26.49
CA THR A 42 -30.02 -11.83 -27.01
C THR A 42 -29.82 -10.53 -26.21
N LEU A 43 -29.37 -10.64 -24.96
CA LEU A 43 -29.18 -9.50 -24.05
C LEU A 43 -27.81 -8.81 -24.19
N ILE A 44 -26.94 -9.27 -25.09
CA ILE A 44 -25.62 -8.67 -25.33
C ILE A 44 -25.74 -7.18 -25.70
N SER A 45 -26.76 -6.80 -26.47
CA SER A 45 -27.00 -5.40 -26.83
C SER A 45 -27.35 -4.50 -25.63
N ILE A 46 -27.79 -5.09 -24.52
CA ILE A 46 -28.17 -4.39 -23.28
C ILE A 46 -27.01 -4.38 -22.28
N THR A 47 -26.32 -5.51 -22.13
CA THR A 47 -25.23 -5.65 -21.16
C THR A 47 -23.88 -5.20 -21.70
N GLY A 48 -23.67 -5.27 -23.01
CA GLY A 48 -22.48 -4.80 -23.70
C GLY A 48 -21.25 -5.70 -23.60
N ALA A 49 -21.37 -6.96 -23.17
CA ALA A 49 -20.23 -7.89 -23.09
C ALA A 49 -20.62 -9.37 -23.28
N CYS A 50 -19.79 -10.14 -23.97
CA CYS A 50 -19.93 -11.61 -24.08
C CYS A 50 -18.61 -12.32 -24.43
N TRP A 51 -18.52 -13.61 -24.08
CA TRP A 51 -17.40 -14.47 -24.44
C TRP A 51 -17.34 -14.74 -25.95
N LEU A 52 -16.13 -14.88 -26.49
CA LEU A 52 -15.88 -15.55 -27.76
C LEU A 52 -15.99 -17.07 -27.57
N LYS A 53 -16.09 -17.79 -28.69
CA LYS A 53 -16.25 -19.26 -28.68
C LYS A 53 -15.12 -20.02 -28.00
N ASP A 54 -13.93 -19.43 -27.93
CA ASP A 54 -12.77 -20.02 -27.26
C ASP A 54 -12.86 -20.01 -25.73
N GLY A 55 -13.80 -19.26 -25.15
CA GLY A 55 -13.97 -19.15 -23.70
C GLY A 55 -12.82 -18.45 -22.97
N VAL A 56 -11.90 -17.78 -23.67
CA VAL A 56 -10.75 -17.07 -23.07
C VAL A 56 -10.76 -15.59 -23.46
N ARG A 57 -11.23 -15.28 -24.68
CA ARG A 57 -11.42 -13.92 -25.16
C ARG A 57 -12.89 -13.53 -25.01
N PHE A 58 -13.13 -12.23 -24.90
CA PHE A 58 -14.47 -11.68 -24.87
C PHE A 58 -14.53 -10.36 -25.64
N ILE A 59 -15.72 -9.96 -26.08
CA ILE A 59 -15.97 -8.61 -26.57
C ILE A 59 -16.60 -7.76 -25.46
N ALA A 60 -16.26 -6.47 -25.47
CA ALA A 60 -16.93 -5.49 -24.62
C ALA A 60 -17.10 -4.16 -25.35
N ASN A 61 -18.29 -3.56 -25.23
CA ASN A 61 -18.57 -2.18 -25.58
C ASN A 61 -18.55 -1.34 -24.30
N SER A 62 -17.53 -0.48 -24.16
CA SER A 62 -17.33 0.28 -22.92
C SER A 62 -18.45 1.26 -22.60
N GLN A 63 -19.24 1.70 -23.59
CA GLN A 63 -20.37 2.59 -23.37
C GLN A 63 -21.57 1.84 -22.82
N ILE A 64 -21.97 0.76 -23.49
CA ILE A 64 -23.11 -0.07 -23.09
C ILE A 64 -22.83 -0.72 -21.73
N PHE A 65 -21.67 -1.38 -21.61
CA PHE A 65 -21.28 -2.04 -20.38
C PHE A 65 -21.12 -1.05 -19.23
N GLY A 66 -20.53 0.12 -19.49
CA GLY A 66 -20.40 1.18 -18.48
C GLY A 66 -21.75 1.65 -17.96
N GLN A 67 -22.69 1.96 -18.84
CA GLN A 67 -24.05 2.34 -18.45
C GLN A 67 -24.76 1.24 -17.65
N PHE A 68 -24.54 -0.02 -18.02
CA PHE A 68 -25.09 -1.18 -17.33
C PHE A 68 -24.59 -1.25 -15.87
N ILE A 69 -23.27 -1.15 -15.65
CA ILE A 69 -22.67 -1.26 -14.30
C ILE A 69 -22.51 0.07 -13.54
N GLY A 70 -23.04 1.17 -14.07
CA GLY A 70 -22.99 2.49 -13.41
C GLY A 70 -21.63 3.20 -13.49
N LEU A 71 -20.83 2.94 -14.52
CA LEU A 71 -19.53 3.58 -14.75
C LEU A 71 -19.49 4.38 -16.06
N LYS A 72 -18.75 5.50 -16.06
CA LYS A 72 -18.47 6.24 -17.31
C LYS A 72 -17.60 5.39 -18.25
N PRO A 73 -17.73 5.53 -19.59
CA PRO A 73 -16.96 4.72 -20.55
C PRO A 73 -15.42 4.83 -20.36
N ASN A 74 -14.93 6.02 -20.00
CA ASN A 74 -13.51 6.24 -19.71
C ASN A 74 -13.06 5.47 -18.45
N SER A 75 -13.91 5.41 -17.43
CA SER A 75 -13.65 4.64 -16.20
C SER A 75 -13.64 3.13 -16.49
N VAL A 76 -14.52 2.63 -17.36
CA VAL A 76 -14.51 1.23 -17.81
C VAL A 76 -13.19 0.90 -18.50
N ASN A 77 -12.74 1.74 -19.43
CA ASN A 77 -11.47 1.54 -20.12
C ASN A 77 -10.25 1.65 -19.19
N ALA A 78 -10.30 2.54 -18.19
CA ALA A 78 -9.29 2.59 -17.15
C ALA A 78 -9.27 1.30 -16.32
N ASN A 79 -10.41 0.80 -15.88
CA ASN A 79 -10.50 -0.45 -15.12
C ASN A 79 -10.03 -1.68 -15.91
N PHE A 80 -10.36 -1.77 -17.21
CA PHE A 80 -9.82 -2.84 -18.06
C PHE A 80 -8.29 -2.84 -18.04
N ARG A 81 -7.68 -1.66 -18.20
CA ARG A 81 -6.23 -1.55 -18.11
C ARG A 81 -5.75 -1.91 -16.70
N SER A 82 -6.35 -1.36 -15.64
CA SER A 82 -5.97 -1.58 -14.22
C SER A 82 -5.99 -3.04 -13.82
N HIS A 83 -6.86 -3.83 -14.43
CA HIS A 83 -6.96 -5.27 -14.21
C HIS A 83 -6.25 -6.09 -15.30
N PHE A 84 -5.29 -5.51 -16.03
CA PHE A 84 -4.43 -6.20 -17.00
C PHE A 84 -5.18 -6.86 -18.17
N PHE A 85 -6.39 -6.39 -18.51
CA PHE A 85 -7.11 -6.86 -19.69
C PHE A 85 -6.48 -6.26 -20.96
N LYS A 86 -5.80 -7.11 -21.72
CA LYS A 86 -5.21 -6.76 -23.01
C LYS A 86 -6.30 -6.62 -24.07
N MET A 87 -6.18 -5.62 -24.93
CA MET A 87 -7.05 -5.40 -26.09
C MET A 87 -6.39 -6.01 -27.32
N HIS A 88 -7.16 -6.76 -28.09
CA HIS A 88 -6.72 -7.36 -29.36
C HIS A 88 -7.24 -6.55 -30.53
N GLN A 89 -6.46 -6.45 -31.61
CA GLN A 89 -6.92 -5.82 -32.84
C GLN A 89 -7.82 -6.79 -33.59
N TYR A 90 -9.09 -6.41 -33.72
CA TYR A 90 -10.11 -7.11 -34.48
C TYR A 90 -10.89 -6.08 -35.28
N SER A 91 -11.14 -6.38 -36.55
CA SER A 91 -12.02 -5.59 -37.38
C SER A 91 -13.48 -5.81 -37.00
N ALA A 92 -14.32 -4.80 -37.25
CA ALA A 92 -15.76 -4.91 -37.06
C ALA A 92 -16.37 -6.07 -37.87
N SER A 93 -15.80 -6.35 -39.06
CA SER A 93 -16.22 -7.47 -39.91
C SER A 93 -15.97 -8.83 -39.25
N GLU A 94 -14.82 -9.01 -38.60
CA GLU A 94 -14.50 -10.24 -37.86
C GLU A 94 -15.44 -10.44 -36.66
N ILE A 95 -15.74 -9.37 -35.92
CA ILE A 95 -16.68 -9.43 -34.80
C ILE A 95 -18.09 -9.77 -35.30
N SER A 96 -18.55 -9.17 -36.40
CA SER A 96 -19.86 -9.47 -37.00
C SER A 96 -19.99 -10.92 -37.47
N LYS A 97 -18.91 -11.52 -37.97
CA LYS A 97 -18.91 -12.94 -38.39
C LYS A 97 -19.13 -13.87 -37.20
N GLU A 98 -18.58 -13.53 -36.04
CA GLU A 98 -18.72 -14.34 -34.83
C GLU A 98 -20.03 -14.06 -34.08
N PHE A 99 -20.54 -12.82 -34.16
CA PHE A 99 -21.74 -12.37 -33.45
C PHE A 99 -22.73 -11.67 -34.39
N SER A 100 -23.47 -12.46 -35.17
CA SER A 100 -24.46 -11.96 -36.14
C SER A 100 -25.64 -11.20 -35.50
N LEU A 101 -25.85 -11.36 -34.19
CA LEU A 101 -26.91 -10.68 -33.42
C LEU A 101 -26.55 -9.22 -33.04
N LEU A 102 -25.31 -8.79 -33.25
CA LEU A 102 -24.90 -7.42 -32.91
C LEU A 102 -25.35 -6.42 -33.98
N LYS A 103 -26.21 -5.48 -33.60
CA LYS A 103 -26.68 -4.41 -34.49
C LYS A 103 -25.57 -3.44 -34.93
N ASP A 104 -24.59 -3.18 -34.06
CA ASP A 104 -23.43 -2.32 -34.37
C ASP A 104 -22.14 -2.87 -33.73
N PRO A 105 -21.31 -3.60 -34.48
CA PRO A 105 -20.05 -4.17 -33.99
C PRO A 105 -18.94 -3.14 -33.79
N ARG A 106 -19.05 -1.92 -34.35
CA ARG A 106 -17.91 -0.98 -34.51
C ARG A 106 -17.29 -0.56 -33.18
N ASN A 107 -18.09 -0.53 -32.12
CA ASN A 107 -17.68 -0.07 -30.79
C ASN A 107 -17.33 -1.22 -29.84
N TYR A 108 -17.41 -2.47 -30.29
CA TYR A 108 -16.98 -3.64 -29.51
C TYR A 108 -15.49 -3.87 -29.70
N LYS A 109 -14.81 -4.16 -28.58
CA LYS A 109 -13.38 -4.44 -28.58
C LYS A 109 -13.15 -5.83 -28.00
N VAL A 110 -12.34 -6.63 -28.69
CA VAL A 110 -11.92 -7.95 -28.21
C VAL A 110 -10.85 -7.78 -27.14
N ARG A 111 -11.00 -8.49 -26.02
CA ARG A 111 -10.11 -8.41 -24.86
C ARG A 111 -9.86 -9.80 -24.27
N SER A 112 -8.77 -9.93 -23.52
CA SER A 112 -8.46 -11.12 -22.71
C SER A 112 -7.61 -10.74 -21.51
N ASN A 113 -7.58 -11.60 -20.50
CA ASN A 113 -6.59 -11.51 -19.44
C ASN A 113 -5.96 -12.90 -19.22
N LEU A 114 -4.96 -13.20 -20.05
CA LEU A 114 -4.21 -14.45 -20.01
C LEU A 114 -3.30 -14.54 -18.78
N THR A 115 -2.80 -13.39 -18.30
CA THR A 115 -1.91 -13.30 -17.14
C THR A 115 -2.54 -13.88 -15.88
N TYR A 116 -3.85 -13.65 -15.68
CA TYR A 116 -4.58 -14.15 -14.51
C TYR A 116 -5.65 -15.19 -14.86
N HIS A 117 -5.50 -15.87 -16.01
CA HIS A 117 -6.38 -16.94 -16.47
C HIS A 117 -7.89 -16.61 -16.42
N PHE A 118 -8.26 -15.38 -16.76
CA PHE A 118 -9.66 -14.96 -16.83
C PHE A 118 -10.33 -15.61 -18.04
N SER A 119 -11.16 -16.62 -17.79
CA SER A 119 -11.77 -17.48 -18.80
C SER A 119 -13.15 -17.97 -18.34
N LEU A 120 -13.86 -18.65 -19.23
CA LEU A 120 -15.19 -19.22 -19.00
C LEU A 120 -15.23 -20.16 -17.80
N SER A 121 -14.14 -20.89 -17.55
CA SER A 121 -14.00 -21.87 -16.47
C SER A 121 -13.50 -21.26 -15.16
N SER A 122 -13.18 -19.95 -15.13
CA SER A 122 -12.73 -19.30 -13.89
C SER A 122 -13.81 -19.34 -12.80
N THR A 123 -13.36 -19.46 -11.56
CA THR A 123 -14.22 -19.27 -10.38
C THR A 123 -14.27 -17.80 -9.96
N LEU A 124 -15.34 -17.39 -9.29
CA LEU A 124 -15.45 -16.01 -8.77
C LEU A 124 -14.31 -15.68 -7.78
N LYS A 125 -13.81 -16.68 -7.04
CA LYS A 125 -12.65 -16.53 -6.15
C LYS A 125 -11.38 -16.14 -6.93
N GLN A 126 -11.09 -16.84 -8.04
CA GLN A 126 -9.96 -16.53 -8.92
C GLN A 126 -10.12 -15.15 -9.60
N VAL A 127 -11.34 -14.81 -10.00
CA VAL A 127 -11.61 -13.49 -10.60
C VAL A 127 -11.41 -12.38 -9.56
N ASN A 128 -11.82 -12.61 -8.31
CA ASN A 128 -11.62 -11.64 -7.23
C ASN A 128 -10.16 -11.50 -6.79
N SER A 129 -9.28 -12.47 -7.09
CA SER A 129 -7.85 -12.35 -6.84
C SER A 129 -7.10 -11.55 -7.91
N ILE A 130 -7.75 -11.18 -9.03
CA ILE A 130 -7.11 -10.35 -10.05
C ILE A 130 -6.75 -8.98 -9.44
N PRO A 131 -5.47 -8.58 -9.48
CA PRO A 131 -5.04 -7.30 -8.93
C PRO A 131 -5.62 -6.14 -9.73
N CYS A 132 -5.73 -5.00 -9.07
CA CYS A 132 -6.12 -3.73 -9.70
C CYS A 132 -4.97 -2.75 -9.49
N ASP A 133 -4.19 -2.50 -10.52
CA ASP A 133 -3.23 -1.40 -10.51
C ASP A 133 -3.99 -0.10 -10.27
N SER A 134 -3.52 0.71 -9.33
CA SER A 134 -4.10 2.04 -9.15
C SER A 134 -4.00 2.82 -10.48
N PRO A 135 -5.00 3.61 -10.86
CA PRO A 135 -4.98 4.40 -12.10
C PRO A 135 -3.72 5.25 -12.28
N GLN A 136 -3.06 5.63 -11.18
CA GLN A 136 -1.79 6.33 -11.15
C GLN A 136 -0.65 5.52 -11.78
N ALA A 137 -0.54 4.22 -11.49
CA ALA A 137 0.51 3.36 -12.08
C ALA A 137 0.39 3.24 -13.62
N GLN A 138 -0.82 3.44 -14.15
CA GLN A 138 -1.12 3.27 -15.58
C GLN A 138 -1.05 4.55 -16.39
N GLN A 139 -1.45 5.68 -15.80
CA GLN A 139 -1.17 7.00 -16.39
C GLN A 139 0.33 7.21 -16.59
N LEU A 140 1.15 6.62 -15.71
CA LEU A 140 2.60 6.67 -15.82
C LEU A 140 3.17 5.83 -16.96
N LYS A 141 2.62 4.63 -17.23
CA LYS A 141 2.99 3.83 -18.42
C LYS A 141 2.66 4.55 -19.74
N ILE A 142 1.52 5.23 -19.81
CA ILE A 142 1.09 5.96 -21.02
C ILE A 142 1.85 7.29 -21.20
N ASN A 143 2.24 7.95 -20.11
CA ASN A 143 3.03 9.19 -20.17
C ASN A 143 4.52 8.93 -20.46
N LEU A 144 5.04 7.72 -20.20
CA LEU A 144 6.41 7.35 -20.56
C LEU A 144 6.62 7.31 -22.08
N ASP A 145 5.62 6.87 -22.84
CA ASP A 145 5.68 6.83 -24.31
C ASP A 145 5.65 8.23 -24.97
N LYS A 146 5.36 9.31 -24.21
CA LYS A 146 5.13 10.65 -24.79
C LYS A 146 5.96 11.79 -24.22
N HIS A 147 6.73 11.60 -23.16
CA HIS A 147 7.66 12.63 -22.69
C HIS A 147 9.01 12.05 -22.26
N THR A 148 10.01 12.29 -23.11
CA THR A 148 11.42 12.36 -22.77
C THR A 148 11.68 13.37 -21.62
N ASN A 149 12.69 13.09 -20.80
CA ASN A 149 13.35 13.96 -19.79
C ASN A 149 13.08 13.76 -18.29
N SER A 150 12.76 12.55 -17.85
CA SER A 150 13.11 12.17 -16.47
C SER A 150 14.07 10.99 -16.51
N LYS A 151 15.34 11.27 -16.78
CA LYS A 151 16.39 10.27 -16.57
C LYS A 151 16.72 10.28 -15.09
N ILE A 152 16.41 9.18 -14.42
CA ILE A 152 17.14 8.82 -13.19
C ILE A 152 18.66 8.99 -13.44
N PRO A 153 19.46 9.23 -12.40
CA PRO A 153 20.90 9.44 -12.57
C PRO A 153 21.56 8.32 -13.37
N ASP A 154 22.56 8.62 -14.20
CA ASP A 154 23.18 7.64 -15.10
C ASP A 154 23.68 6.40 -14.34
N PHE A 155 24.25 6.58 -13.14
CA PHE A 155 24.71 5.46 -12.30
C PHE A 155 23.57 4.50 -11.92
N LEU A 156 22.37 5.03 -11.67
CA LEU A 156 21.18 4.27 -11.30
C LEU A 156 20.58 3.62 -12.54
N PHE A 157 20.51 4.34 -13.65
CA PHE A 157 20.09 3.80 -14.95
C PHE A 157 20.96 2.61 -15.36
N ASP A 158 22.28 2.77 -15.33
CA ASP A 158 23.22 1.71 -15.69
C ASP A 158 23.09 0.46 -14.82
N PHE A 159 22.66 0.64 -13.57
CA PHE A 159 22.43 -0.47 -12.66
C PHE A 159 21.15 -1.25 -12.98
N VAL A 160 20.05 -0.56 -13.31
CA VAL A 160 18.72 -1.19 -13.49
C VAL A 160 18.33 -1.46 -14.95
N LYS A 161 19.09 -0.97 -15.94
CA LYS A 161 18.76 -1.04 -17.37
C LYS A 161 18.50 -2.44 -17.93
N ASN A 162 18.98 -3.48 -17.26
CA ASN A 162 18.83 -4.86 -17.71
C ASN A 162 17.46 -5.47 -17.34
N ASP A 163 16.67 -4.82 -16.48
CA ASP A 163 15.33 -5.24 -16.09
C ASP A 163 14.36 -4.06 -16.25
N GLU A 164 13.54 -4.11 -17.30
CA GLU A 164 12.60 -3.05 -17.64
C GLU A 164 11.56 -2.80 -16.53
N GLU A 165 11.11 -3.86 -15.85
CA GLU A 165 10.10 -3.72 -14.79
C GLU A 165 10.69 -3.02 -13.56
N ILE A 166 11.87 -3.46 -13.10
CA ILE A 166 12.56 -2.84 -11.97
C ILE A 166 12.97 -1.41 -12.32
N HIS A 167 13.47 -1.17 -13.54
CA HIS A 167 13.78 0.17 -14.02
C HIS A 167 12.57 1.11 -13.90
N LEU A 168 11.41 0.71 -14.41
CA LEU A 168 10.19 1.49 -14.32
C LEU A 168 9.79 1.76 -12.87
N LYS A 169 9.83 0.74 -12.00
CA LYS A 169 9.50 0.91 -10.57
C LYS A 169 10.44 1.88 -9.87
N ILE A 170 11.74 1.81 -10.16
CA ILE A 170 12.75 2.71 -9.60
C ILE A 170 12.55 4.15 -10.09
N GLU A 171 12.27 4.36 -11.38
CA GLU A 171 11.97 5.69 -11.91
C GLU A 171 10.73 6.29 -11.22
N LEU A 172 9.70 5.47 -10.99
CA LEU A 172 8.50 5.88 -10.26
C LEU A 172 8.80 6.26 -8.81
N ILE A 173 9.59 5.45 -8.11
CA ILE A 173 9.98 5.75 -6.74
C ILE A 173 10.78 7.06 -6.71
N PHE A 174 11.78 7.21 -7.59
CA PHE A 174 12.62 8.41 -7.68
C PHE A 174 11.78 9.69 -7.87
N LYS A 175 10.78 9.66 -8.76
CA LYS A 175 9.85 10.77 -8.98
C LYS A 175 8.95 11.07 -7.79
N LYS A 176 8.49 10.04 -7.07
CA LYS A 176 7.52 10.18 -5.97
C LYS A 176 8.13 10.71 -4.67
N ILE A 177 9.45 10.63 -4.49
CA ILE A 177 10.11 11.09 -3.27
C ILE A 177 10.03 12.63 -3.19
N PRO A 178 9.39 13.21 -2.16
CA PRO A 178 9.28 14.66 -1.99
C PRO A 178 10.52 15.25 -1.30
N LYS A 179 11.71 14.99 -1.87
CA LYS A 179 13.01 15.47 -1.36
C LYS A 179 13.80 16.14 -2.47
N THR A 180 14.87 16.85 -2.10
CA THR A 180 15.79 17.46 -3.07
C THR A 180 16.47 16.40 -3.93
N GLU A 181 16.89 16.76 -5.14
CA GLU A 181 17.64 15.85 -6.01
C GLU A 181 18.93 15.37 -5.34
N GLU A 182 19.67 16.24 -4.67
CA GLU A 182 20.86 15.85 -3.90
C GLU A 182 20.57 14.72 -2.88
N TRP A 183 19.46 14.85 -2.13
CA TRP A 183 19.04 13.83 -1.18
C TRP A 183 18.71 12.52 -1.90
N LYS A 184 17.96 12.57 -3.02
CA LYS A 184 17.61 11.38 -3.81
C LYS A 184 18.86 10.68 -4.33
N TYR A 185 19.77 11.42 -4.94
CA TYR A 185 21.03 10.90 -5.47
C TYR A 185 21.83 10.21 -4.37
N ARG A 186 22.01 10.86 -3.23
CA ARG A 186 22.72 10.29 -2.08
C ARG A 186 22.03 9.03 -1.55
N PHE A 187 20.71 9.04 -1.42
CA PHE A 187 19.93 7.90 -0.97
C PHE A 187 20.10 6.69 -1.90
N PHE A 188 19.87 6.87 -3.20
CA PHE A 188 20.00 5.79 -4.17
C PHE A 188 21.45 5.29 -4.32
N PHE A 189 22.43 6.18 -4.26
CA PHE A 189 23.84 5.80 -4.29
C PHE A 189 24.21 4.89 -3.11
N LEU A 190 23.80 5.28 -1.90
CA LEU A 190 24.04 4.47 -0.69
C LEU A 190 23.28 3.14 -0.73
N ALA A 191 22.04 3.16 -1.25
CA ALA A 191 21.22 1.96 -1.36
C ALA A 191 21.82 0.95 -2.33
N MET A 192 22.26 1.42 -3.50
CA MET A 192 22.97 0.58 -4.46
C MET A 192 24.27 0.03 -3.89
N ARG A 193 25.02 0.83 -3.13
CA ARG A 193 26.27 0.38 -2.52
C ARG A 193 26.03 -0.71 -1.47
N GLU A 194 25.03 -0.55 -0.60
CA GLU A 194 24.66 -1.57 0.38
C GLU A 194 24.11 -2.83 -0.33
N TRP A 195 23.27 -2.67 -1.33
CA TRP A 195 22.76 -3.79 -2.12
C TRP A 195 23.86 -4.60 -2.80
N ARG A 196 24.85 -3.92 -3.41
CA ARG A 196 26.03 -4.55 -4.02
C ARG A 196 26.92 -5.30 -3.04
N SER A 197 26.83 -5.00 -1.75
CA SER A 197 27.53 -5.79 -0.73
C SER A 197 26.85 -7.13 -0.44
N ILE A 198 25.60 -7.31 -0.89
CA ILE A 198 24.78 -8.51 -0.69
C ILE A 198 24.72 -9.33 -2.00
N THR A 199 24.48 -8.67 -3.13
CA THR A 199 24.33 -9.31 -4.45
C THR A 199 24.76 -8.39 -5.59
N ASN A 200 25.21 -8.97 -6.70
CA ASN A 200 25.43 -8.24 -7.96
C ASN A 200 24.19 -8.22 -8.87
N GLU A 201 23.14 -8.96 -8.53
CA GLU A 201 21.90 -9.06 -9.29
C GLU A 201 20.86 -8.04 -8.82
N LEU A 202 19.81 -7.80 -9.63
CA LEU A 202 18.70 -6.91 -9.27
C LEU A 202 17.65 -7.58 -8.36
N SER A 203 17.78 -8.88 -8.13
CA SER A 203 17.01 -9.68 -7.19
C SER A 203 17.93 -10.56 -6.35
N THR A 204 17.53 -10.90 -5.13
CA THR A 204 18.26 -11.85 -4.28
C THR A 204 17.32 -12.60 -3.36
N ASP A 205 17.72 -13.79 -2.94
CA ASP A 205 17.01 -14.51 -1.89
C ASP A 205 17.06 -13.72 -0.58
N ILE A 206 15.92 -13.60 0.09
CA ILE A 206 15.76 -12.85 1.34
C ILE A 206 16.72 -13.36 2.42
N SER A 207 17.06 -14.65 2.43
CA SER A 207 18.03 -15.23 3.35
C SER A 207 19.41 -14.60 3.24
N ASN A 208 19.82 -14.11 2.06
CA ASN A 208 21.09 -13.39 1.89
C ASN A 208 21.05 -12.03 2.59
N ILE A 209 19.92 -11.32 2.50
CA ILE A 209 19.69 -10.06 3.22
C ILE A 209 19.67 -10.32 4.73
N LEU A 210 18.97 -11.36 5.18
CA LEU A 210 18.86 -11.68 6.60
C LEU A 210 20.22 -12.05 7.21
N LYS A 211 21.05 -12.84 6.51
CA LYS A 211 22.43 -13.17 6.93
C LYS A 211 23.32 -11.95 7.05
N TYR A 212 23.09 -10.93 6.24
CA TYR A 212 23.82 -9.66 6.33
C TYR A 212 23.45 -8.87 7.60
N ILE A 213 22.21 -9.01 8.09
CA ILE A 213 21.70 -8.28 9.26
C ILE A 213 22.01 -9.01 10.57
N ASP A 214 21.80 -10.32 10.60
CA ASP A 214 22.00 -11.15 11.79
C ASP A 214 22.54 -12.54 11.40
N GLN A 215 23.49 -13.04 12.18
CA GLN A 215 24.06 -14.36 11.95
C GLN A 215 23.00 -15.46 12.19
N ASN A 216 22.05 -15.20 13.10
CA ASN A 216 20.95 -16.12 13.35
C ASN A 216 19.71 -15.71 12.53
N ILE A 217 19.58 -16.30 11.33
CA ILE A 217 18.44 -16.09 10.44
C ILE A 217 17.09 -16.52 11.03
N ASN A 218 17.10 -17.36 12.07
CA ASN A 218 15.91 -17.84 12.77
C ASN A 218 15.53 -16.94 13.96
N SER A 219 16.21 -15.81 14.14
CA SER A 219 15.89 -14.85 15.20
C SER A 219 14.53 -14.17 14.98
N GLN A 220 13.91 -13.70 16.06
CA GLN A 220 12.67 -12.90 15.99
C GLN A 220 12.85 -11.65 15.12
N LEU A 221 14.04 -11.05 15.15
CA LEU A 221 14.38 -9.91 14.29
C LEU A 221 14.28 -10.28 12.81
N CYS A 222 14.92 -11.38 12.40
CA CYS A 222 14.92 -11.83 11.02
C CYS A 222 13.51 -12.22 10.55
N SER A 223 12.71 -12.88 11.41
CA SER A 223 11.30 -13.16 11.12
C SER A 223 10.50 -11.87 10.89
N ASN A 224 10.67 -10.87 11.76
CA ASN A 224 9.98 -9.58 11.62
C ASN A 224 10.41 -8.83 10.36
N ILE A 225 11.71 -8.83 10.05
CA ILE A 225 12.26 -8.21 8.82
C ILE A 225 11.70 -8.90 7.58
N SER A 226 11.72 -10.23 7.56
CA SER A 226 11.17 -11.05 6.47
C SER A 226 9.71 -10.70 6.19
N PHE A 227 8.90 -10.65 7.25
CA PHE A 227 7.50 -10.24 7.16
C PHE A 227 7.34 -8.82 6.58
N LEU A 228 8.15 -7.85 7.03
CA LEU A 228 8.06 -6.46 6.58
C LEU A 228 8.48 -6.27 5.11
N PHE A 229 9.41 -7.09 4.59
CA PHE A 229 9.74 -7.13 3.17
C PHE A 229 8.56 -7.64 2.35
N ASN A 230 7.99 -8.79 2.74
CA ASN A 230 6.88 -9.44 2.02
C ASN A 230 5.56 -8.67 2.11
N GLN A 231 5.44 -7.72 3.04
CA GLN A 231 4.33 -6.77 3.08
C GLN A 231 4.40 -5.71 1.97
N GLN A 232 5.59 -5.36 1.47
CA GLN A 232 5.75 -4.30 0.45
C GLN A 232 5.37 -4.77 -0.95
N THR A 233 5.47 -6.07 -1.21
CA THR A 233 5.33 -6.65 -2.55
C THR A 233 3.87 -6.85 -2.97
N GLY A 234 2.91 -6.71 -2.06
CA GLY A 234 1.49 -7.01 -2.33
C GLY A 234 1.25 -8.46 -2.77
N SER A 235 2.27 -9.31 -2.67
CA SER A 235 2.29 -10.71 -3.05
C SER A 235 2.03 -11.61 -1.83
N SER A 236 1.84 -12.90 -2.08
CA SER A 236 1.68 -13.90 -1.02
C SER A 236 2.85 -13.86 -0.04
N SER A 237 2.58 -14.20 1.23
CA SER A 237 3.52 -14.21 2.36
C SER A 237 4.73 -15.17 2.23
N THR A 238 5.06 -15.61 1.02
CA THR A 238 5.98 -16.70 0.70
C THR A 238 7.01 -16.35 -0.37
N ASP A 239 7.07 -15.10 -0.85
CA ASP A 239 8.11 -14.72 -1.82
C ASP A 239 9.48 -14.77 -1.15
N SER A 240 10.33 -15.68 -1.63
CA SER A 240 11.70 -15.84 -1.15
C SER A 240 12.66 -14.86 -1.79
N PHE A 241 12.28 -14.19 -2.88
CA PHE A 241 13.13 -13.27 -3.62
C PHE A 241 12.71 -11.82 -3.43
N ILE A 242 13.67 -10.97 -3.10
CA ILE A 242 13.51 -9.52 -2.96
C ILE A 242 14.19 -8.83 -4.13
N THR A 243 13.44 -7.96 -4.80
CA THR A 243 13.96 -7.10 -5.86
C THR A 243 14.50 -5.78 -5.30
N PHE A 244 15.38 -5.12 -6.07
CA PHE A 244 15.99 -3.87 -5.65
C PHE A 244 14.97 -2.75 -5.36
N ASP A 245 13.86 -2.66 -6.11
CA ASP A 245 12.79 -1.67 -5.85
C ASP A 245 12.03 -1.95 -4.54
N THR A 246 11.83 -3.22 -4.19
CA THR A 246 11.25 -3.64 -2.91
C THR A 246 12.18 -3.26 -1.77
N TYR A 247 13.47 -3.51 -1.96
CA TYR A 247 14.51 -3.12 -1.01
C TYR A 247 14.56 -1.62 -0.77
N ILE A 248 14.50 -0.81 -1.84
CA ILE A 248 14.46 0.64 -1.74
C ILE A 248 13.28 1.12 -0.89
N GLN A 249 12.09 0.56 -1.11
CA GLN A 249 10.91 0.90 -0.32
C GLN A 249 11.05 0.49 1.15
N PHE A 250 11.67 -0.65 1.41
CA PHE A 250 11.95 -1.12 2.76
C PHE A 250 12.90 -0.17 3.50
N ILE A 251 14.07 0.13 2.94
CA ILE A 251 15.07 0.98 3.62
C ILE A 251 14.60 2.44 3.74
N ALA A 252 13.75 2.89 2.84
CA ALA A 252 13.11 4.20 2.95
C ALA A 252 12.26 4.32 4.22
N ARG A 253 11.66 3.20 4.65
CA ARG A 253 10.71 3.17 5.77
C ARG A 253 11.35 2.73 7.08
N TYR A 254 12.31 1.82 7.03
CA TYR A 254 12.91 1.23 8.23
C TYR A 254 14.40 1.52 8.37
N GLY A 255 15.02 2.17 7.39
CA GLY A 255 16.45 2.49 7.36
C GLY A 255 17.27 1.45 6.61
N PHE A 256 18.50 1.84 6.25
CA PHE A 256 19.53 0.95 5.72
C PHE A 256 19.77 -0.23 6.66
N LEU A 257 20.26 -1.36 6.13
CA LEU A 257 20.30 -2.63 6.88
C LEU A 257 21.06 -2.53 8.20
N ARG A 258 22.15 -1.75 8.23
CA ARG A 258 22.91 -1.46 9.46
C ARG A 258 22.06 -0.78 10.55
N ASN A 259 21.16 0.11 10.17
CA ASN A 259 20.36 0.91 11.09
C ASN A 259 18.96 0.31 11.31
N CYS A 260 18.47 -0.50 10.36
CA CYS A 260 17.15 -1.10 10.42
C CYS A 260 17.00 -2.01 11.64
N LYS A 261 18.09 -2.63 12.10
CA LYS A 261 18.11 -3.44 13.33
C LYS A 261 17.58 -2.64 14.51
N VAL A 262 18.04 -1.40 14.72
CA VAL A 262 17.59 -0.56 15.83
C VAL A 262 16.11 -0.20 15.68
N ASN A 263 15.71 0.28 14.51
CA ASN A 263 14.33 0.70 14.25
C ASN A 263 13.33 -0.45 14.38
N ILE A 264 13.64 -1.59 13.77
CA ILE A 264 12.76 -2.76 13.79
C ILE A 264 12.76 -3.39 15.18
N SER A 265 13.89 -3.41 15.89
CA SER A 265 13.92 -3.84 17.30
C SER A 265 13.00 -2.99 18.18
N ALA A 266 12.94 -1.68 17.94
CA ALA A 266 12.05 -0.76 18.67
C ALA A 266 10.56 -0.99 18.36
N LEU A 267 10.24 -1.57 17.19
CA LEU A 267 8.89 -1.95 16.77
C LEU A 267 8.53 -3.40 17.15
N SER A 268 9.52 -4.21 17.51
CA SER A 268 9.39 -5.64 17.79
C SER A 268 9.04 -5.92 19.25
N THR A 269 8.40 -7.05 19.49
CA THR A 269 8.27 -7.64 20.84
C THR A 269 9.26 -8.79 20.99
N TRP A 270 9.94 -8.81 22.14
CA TRP A 270 10.95 -9.81 22.48
C TRP A 270 10.44 -10.63 23.65
N ASN A 271 10.53 -11.96 23.57
CA ASN A 271 10.28 -12.82 24.73
C ASN A 271 11.47 -12.69 25.69
N THR A 272 11.35 -11.85 26.72
CA THR A 272 12.36 -11.72 27.78
C THR A 272 12.26 -12.79 28.87
N ASN A 273 11.14 -13.52 28.94
CA ASN A 273 10.95 -14.62 29.89
C ASN A 273 11.43 -15.95 29.29
N LEU A 274 12.74 -16.06 29.07
CA LEU A 274 13.40 -17.19 28.40
C LEU A 274 13.89 -18.31 29.33
N ILE A 275 13.29 -18.48 30.53
CA ILE A 275 13.73 -19.56 31.42
C ILE A 275 12.82 -20.80 31.34
N ASN A 276 11.54 -20.70 30.96
CA ASN A 276 10.64 -21.87 31.04
C ASN A 276 9.67 -22.10 29.87
N ASP A 277 9.65 -21.27 28.82
CA ASP A 277 8.68 -21.45 27.73
C ASP A 277 9.37 -21.81 26.41
N ASN A 278 9.25 -23.09 26.03
CA ASN A 278 9.43 -23.59 24.66
C ASN A 278 8.37 -23.03 23.67
N ASN A 279 7.64 -21.97 24.03
CA ASN A 279 6.54 -21.39 23.26
C ASN A 279 7.03 -20.31 22.29
N PHE A 280 7.96 -20.67 21.41
CA PHE A 280 8.03 -19.97 20.13
C PHE A 280 6.73 -20.29 19.39
N SER A 281 5.96 -19.26 19.01
CA SER A 281 4.83 -19.46 18.11
C SER A 281 5.42 -19.74 16.75
N ILE A 282 5.59 -21.02 16.46
CA ILE A 282 5.99 -21.53 15.17
C ILE A 282 4.69 -21.78 14.41
N ASP A 283 4.61 -21.33 13.15
CA ASP A 283 3.46 -21.61 12.30
C ASP A 283 3.43 -23.09 11.85
N GLU A 284 2.38 -23.48 11.13
CA GLU A 284 2.21 -24.84 10.61
C GLU A 284 3.38 -25.31 9.71
N CYS A 285 4.21 -24.37 9.23
CA CYS A 285 5.34 -24.59 8.34
C CYS A 285 6.70 -24.63 9.07
N GLY A 286 6.73 -24.54 10.40
CA GLY A 286 8.00 -24.54 11.13
C GLY A 286 8.68 -23.17 11.19
N VAL A 287 8.01 -22.08 10.80
CA VAL A 287 8.57 -20.73 10.73
C VAL A 287 8.13 -19.91 11.95
N LEU A 288 9.06 -19.14 12.50
CA LEU A 288 8.80 -18.24 13.62
C LEU A 288 7.79 -17.16 13.20
N VAL A 289 6.66 -17.05 13.91
CA VAL A 289 5.64 -16.04 13.63
C VAL A 289 6.19 -14.64 13.96
N PRO A 290 6.01 -13.63 13.08
CA PRO A 290 6.47 -12.28 13.33
C PRO A 290 5.70 -11.64 14.50
N ARG A 291 6.41 -10.94 15.38
CA ARG A 291 5.88 -10.35 16.62
C ARG A 291 6.27 -8.88 16.76
N PHE A 292 5.27 -8.02 16.82
CA PHE A 292 5.43 -6.57 16.93
C PHE A 292 4.82 -6.05 18.24
N LYS A 293 5.20 -4.81 18.62
CA LYS A 293 4.53 -4.09 19.72
C LYS A 293 3.05 -3.96 19.41
N LYS A 294 2.20 -4.04 20.44
CA LYS A 294 0.73 -4.04 20.29
C LYS A 294 0.22 -2.87 19.45
N TRP A 295 0.81 -1.69 19.64
CA TRP A 295 0.47 -0.45 18.95
C TRP A 295 0.98 -0.39 17.50
N PHE A 296 1.93 -1.23 17.08
CA PHE A 296 2.43 -1.26 15.71
C PHE A 296 1.70 -2.33 14.90
N LYS A 297 0.96 -1.90 13.88
CA LYS A 297 0.12 -2.75 13.01
C LYS A 297 0.60 -2.68 11.57
N PRO A 298 1.68 -3.41 11.20
CA PRO A 298 2.28 -3.31 9.88
C PRO A 298 1.33 -3.67 8.72
N HIS A 299 0.40 -4.59 8.96
CA HIS A 299 -0.55 -5.14 7.98
C HIS A 299 -1.86 -4.38 7.87
N TYR A 300 -2.05 -3.31 8.65
CA TYR A 300 -3.29 -2.54 8.62
C TYR A 300 -3.28 -1.55 7.47
N ASN A 301 -4.40 -1.46 6.76
CA ASN A 301 -4.75 -0.28 5.98
C ASN A 301 -5.51 0.73 6.86
N GLU A 302 -5.95 1.85 6.29
CA GLU A 302 -6.71 2.87 7.02
C GLU A 302 -8.00 2.33 7.64
N THR A 303 -8.80 1.60 6.86
CA THR A 303 -10.07 1.04 7.31
C THR A 303 -9.88 0.04 8.46
N ASN A 304 -8.87 -0.83 8.36
CA ASN A 304 -8.55 -1.80 9.40
C ASN A 304 -8.07 -1.12 10.68
N ALA A 305 -7.31 -0.03 10.58
CA ALA A 305 -6.85 0.73 11.73
C ALA A 305 -8.01 1.42 12.46
N VAL A 306 -8.93 2.05 11.72
CA VAL A 306 -10.12 2.70 12.29
C VAL A 306 -11.04 1.65 12.93
N SER A 307 -11.32 0.57 12.21
CA SER A 307 -12.16 -0.52 12.70
C SER A 307 -11.58 -1.17 13.97
N HIS A 308 -10.25 -1.35 14.04
CA HIS A 308 -9.62 -1.85 15.26
C HIS A 308 -9.77 -0.89 16.45
N LEU A 309 -9.80 0.43 16.19
CA LEU A 309 -9.98 1.42 17.25
C LEU A 309 -11.45 1.57 17.66
N ASP A 310 -12.44 1.21 16.82
CA ASP A 310 -13.87 1.27 17.17
C ASP A 310 -14.18 0.52 18.47
N ASP A 311 -13.53 -0.63 18.68
CA ASP A 311 -13.71 -1.48 19.87
C ASP A 311 -12.84 -1.06 21.07
N MET A 312 -11.98 -0.06 20.91
CA MET A 312 -11.02 0.37 21.93
C MET A 312 -11.51 1.60 22.71
N PRO A 313 -11.05 1.83 23.95
CA PRO A 313 -11.42 3.04 24.71
C PRO A 313 -10.94 4.33 24.03
N ASN A 314 -11.53 5.46 24.39
CA ASN A 314 -11.06 6.77 23.92
C ASN A 314 -9.59 6.99 24.31
N ASN A 315 -8.86 7.74 23.48
CA ASN A 315 -7.40 7.94 23.55
C ASN A 315 -6.55 6.72 23.20
N SER A 316 -7.16 5.62 22.75
CA SER A 316 -6.42 4.52 22.12
C SER A 316 -5.81 4.94 20.80
N TRP A 317 -4.68 4.33 20.44
CA TRP A 317 -3.93 4.67 19.24
C TRP A 317 -3.19 3.47 18.67
N VAL A 318 -2.92 3.53 17.36
CA VAL A 318 -2.09 2.57 16.64
C VAL A 318 -1.27 3.27 15.56
N VAL A 319 -0.09 2.71 15.26
CA VAL A 319 0.80 3.16 14.17
C VAL A 319 0.82 2.10 13.08
N ARG A 320 0.66 2.52 11.84
CA ARG A 320 0.85 1.67 10.65
C ARG A 320 1.76 2.33 9.62
N PRO A 321 2.40 1.54 8.74
CA PRO A 321 3.00 2.07 7.52
C PRO A 321 1.99 2.87 6.68
N SER A 322 2.45 3.97 6.08
CA SER A 322 1.69 4.71 5.07
C SER A 322 2.05 4.23 3.67
N THR A 323 1.17 4.50 2.70
CA THR A 323 1.48 4.31 1.27
C THR A 323 2.50 5.33 0.77
N SER A 324 2.68 6.44 1.49
CA SER A 324 3.70 7.45 1.18
C SER A 324 5.11 6.98 1.54
N PHE A 325 6.09 7.42 0.76
CA PHE A 325 7.50 7.04 0.91
C PHE A 325 8.06 7.53 2.25
N GLY A 326 8.65 6.63 3.04
CA GLY A 326 9.25 6.96 4.33
C GLY A 326 8.26 7.47 5.39
N THR A 327 6.95 7.22 5.23
CA THR A 327 5.92 7.75 6.13
C THR A 327 5.18 6.63 6.86
N PHE A 328 4.80 6.90 8.10
CA PHE A 328 3.86 6.12 8.91
C PHE A 328 2.65 6.99 9.24
N THR A 329 1.54 6.35 9.59
CA THR A 329 0.33 7.04 10.06
C THR A 329 0.00 6.54 11.45
N LEU A 330 -0.05 7.46 12.41
CA LEU A 330 -0.65 7.27 13.72
C LEU A 330 -2.15 7.53 13.60
N HIS A 331 -2.96 6.54 13.97
CA HIS A 331 -4.40 6.68 14.13
C HIS A 331 -4.71 6.76 15.62
N SER A 332 -5.47 7.77 16.03
CA SER A 332 -5.89 7.96 17.42
C SER A 332 -7.40 8.15 17.51
N LYS A 333 -8.02 7.43 18.45
CA LYS A 333 -9.44 7.58 18.78
C LYS A 333 -9.65 8.71 19.76
N ARG A 334 -10.56 9.62 19.43
CA ARG A 334 -10.99 10.74 20.27
C ARG A 334 -12.46 10.60 20.62
N LEU A 335 -12.92 11.41 21.58
CA LEU A 335 -14.34 11.52 21.94
C LEU A 335 -15.24 11.83 20.73
N ARG A 336 -14.70 12.52 19.71
CA ARG A 336 -15.43 12.92 18.49
C ARG A 336 -14.72 12.39 17.23
N GLY A 337 -14.55 11.08 17.15
CA GLY A 337 -14.06 10.39 15.95
C GLY A 337 -12.57 10.08 15.98
N TYR A 338 -11.92 10.16 14.82
CA TYR A 338 -10.55 9.67 14.61
C TYR A 338 -9.64 10.79 14.09
N ILE A 339 -8.41 10.81 14.58
CA ILE A 339 -7.35 11.68 14.08
C ILE A 339 -6.27 10.79 13.44
N ALA A 340 -5.81 11.19 12.26
CA ALA A 340 -4.69 10.56 11.57
C ALA A 340 -3.53 11.55 11.47
N THR A 341 -2.36 11.16 11.97
CA THR A 341 -1.15 12.00 11.98
C THR A 341 -0.02 11.31 11.24
N HIS A 342 0.64 12.04 10.34
CA HIS A 342 1.75 11.50 9.55
C HIS A 342 3.08 11.66 10.28
N LEU A 343 3.79 10.55 10.43
CA LEU A 343 5.14 10.48 10.99
C LEU A 343 6.11 10.19 9.85
N ASN A 344 7.13 11.02 9.67
CA ASN A 344 8.11 10.85 8.61
C ASN A 344 9.41 10.30 9.16
N TYR A 345 10.02 9.38 8.42
CA TYR A 345 11.33 8.83 8.68
C TYR A 345 12.28 9.21 7.54
N ASP A 346 13.44 9.77 7.88
CA ASP A 346 14.52 10.09 6.96
C ASP A 346 15.70 9.11 7.17
N PRO A 347 15.89 8.12 6.27
CA PRO A 347 16.94 7.12 6.41
C PRO A 347 18.37 7.68 6.27
N LEU A 348 18.54 8.93 5.81
CA LEU A 348 19.85 9.58 5.74
C LEU A 348 20.18 10.41 6.99
N SER A 349 19.21 10.63 7.88
CA SER A 349 19.40 11.37 9.12
C SER A 349 19.64 10.41 10.28
N ILE A 350 20.82 10.45 10.89
CA ILE A 350 21.20 9.55 11.98
C ILE A 350 20.68 10.07 13.33
N GLU A 351 20.81 11.37 13.58
CA GLU A 351 20.46 11.98 14.87
C GLU A 351 18.98 12.38 14.96
N ASN A 352 18.37 12.71 13.82
CA ASN A 352 17.00 13.24 13.72
C ASN A 352 16.24 12.47 12.64
N GLY A 353 16.27 11.15 12.74
CA GLY A 353 15.69 10.25 11.74
C GLY A 353 14.18 10.37 11.66
N PHE A 354 13.51 10.74 12.76
CA PHE A 354 12.06 10.85 12.80
C PHE A 354 11.61 12.31 12.85
N SER A 355 10.48 12.60 12.22
CA SER A 355 9.86 13.92 12.28
C SER A 355 8.35 13.88 12.18
N ILE A 356 7.72 14.92 12.73
CA ILE A 356 6.29 15.15 12.70
C ILE A 356 6.03 16.63 12.41
N LEU A 357 5.03 16.92 11.58
CA LEU A 357 4.58 18.28 11.35
C LEU A 357 3.57 18.67 12.44
N VAL A 358 3.87 19.75 13.15
CA VAL A 358 3.04 20.36 14.20
C VAL A 358 2.36 21.61 13.62
N GLU A 359 1.14 21.91 14.04
CA GLU A 359 0.36 23.04 13.55
C GLU A 359 1.15 24.36 13.73
N GLY A 360 1.11 25.25 12.72
CA GLY A 360 2.00 26.44 12.65
C GLY A 360 3.31 26.23 11.86
N SER A 361 3.37 25.18 11.03
CA SER A 361 4.50 24.84 10.12
C SER A 361 5.81 24.44 10.81
N LYS A 362 5.78 24.14 12.11
CA LYS A 362 6.98 23.71 12.83
C LYS A 362 7.14 22.19 12.69
N THR A 363 8.25 21.76 12.10
CA THR A 363 8.63 20.35 12.11
C THR A 363 9.39 20.06 13.39
N VAL A 364 8.93 19.06 14.14
CA VAL A 364 9.63 18.55 15.33
C VAL A 364 10.34 17.26 14.95
N PHE A 365 11.57 17.11 15.40
CA PHE A 365 12.42 15.97 15.11
C PHE A 365 12.62 15.11 16.36
N ALA A 366 12.92 13.83 16.14
CA ALA A 366 13.27 12.88 17.17
C ALA A 366 14.30 11.87 16.63
N SER A 367 15.13 11.34 17.52
CA SER A 367 16.16 10.36 17.20
C SER A 367 15.62 8.93 17.14
N SER A 368 14.48 8.65 17.78
CA SER A 368 13.93 7.30 17.91
C SER A 368 12.41 7.27 17.98
N TRP A 369 11.83 6.08 17.77
CA TRP A 369 10.41 5.81 18.02
C TRP A 369 9.99 6.16 19.45
N GLU A 370 10.83 5.85 20.43
CA GLU A 370 10.55 6.08 21.84
C GLU A 370 10.45 7.58 22.14
N GLU A 371 11.44 8.35 21.68
CA GLU A 371 11.46 9.80 21.82
C GLU A 371 10.29 10.45 21.07
N LEU A 372 10.02 10.02 19.82
CA LEU A 372 8.92 10.59 19.04
C LEU A 372 7.56 10.32 19.71
N LEU A 373 7.24 9.06 20.00
CA LEU A 373 5.90 8.68 20.43
C LEU A 373 5.63 9.07 21.89
N PHE A 374 6.62 8.91 22.77
CA PHE A 374 6.40 9.09 24.21
C PHE A 374 7.01 10.38 24.75
N GLY A 375 8.13 10.84 24.18
CA GLY A 375 8.76 12.10 24.58
C GLY A 375 8.08 13.31 23.94
N VAL A 376 7.95 13.31 22.62
CA VAL A 376 7.37 14.40 21.83
C VAL A 376 5.84 14.30 21.86
N MET A 377 5.26 13.21 21.38
CA MET A 377 3.81 13.08 21.26
C MET A 377 3.10 12.72 22.57
N LYS A 378 3.85 12.36 23.61
CA LYS A 378 3.32 12.02 24.96
C LYS A 378 2.19 10.99 24.94
N LEU A 379 2.30 9.99 24.05
CA LEU A 379 1.33 8.91 23.98
C LEU A 379 1.40 8.02 25.23
N PRO A 380 0.30 7.42 25.67
CA PRO A 380 0.31 6.47 26.79
C PRO A 380 1.09 5.22 26.40
N ARG A 381 1.90 4.70 27.33
CA ARG A 381 2.78 3.54 27.12
C ARG A 381 2.02 2.22 27.23
N ASN A 382 1.07 2.16 28.15
CA ASN A 382 0.35 0.94 28.50
C ASN A 382 -1.17 1.14 28.48
N GLU A 383 -1.93 0.07 28.25
CA GLU A 383 -3.40 0.05 28.24
C GLU A 383 -3.98 0.50 29.61
N GLU A 384 -3.27 0.25 30.70
CA GLU A 384 -3.66 0.67 32.06
C GLU A 384 -3.70 2.20 32.20
N GLU A 385 -2.74 2.92 31.60
CA GLU A 385 -2.71 4.39 31.56
C GLU A 385 -3.86 4.97 30.72
N ILE A 386 -4.42 4.18 29.80
CA ILE A 386 -5.59 4.56 29.00
C ILE A 386 -6.87 4.42 29.83
N SER A 387 -6.91 3.42 30.73
CA SER A 387 -8.07 3.12 31.58
C SER A 387 -8.18 3.96 32.86
N SER A 388 -7.04 4.42 33.42
CA SER A 388 -6.99 5.18 34.68
C SER A 388 -7.24 6.68 34.52
N GLY A 389 -7.80 7.12 33.40
CA GLY A 389 -8.18 8.52 33.15
C GLY A 389 -9.37 8.96 34.01
N GLU A 390 -9.20 8.96 35.34
CA GLU A 390 -10.13 9.58 36.28
C GLU A 390 -10.18 11.10 36.05
N THR A 391 -11.41 11.60 36.13
CA THR A 391 -11.80 13.01 36.17
C THR A 391 -10.85 13.86 37.02
N GLY A 392 -10.22 14.88 36.44
CA GLY A 392 -9.62 15.97 37.22
C GLY A 392 -8.09 16.10 37.17
N LYS A 393 -7.50 15.97 35.99
CA LYS A 393 -6.40 16.80 35.47
C LYS A 393 -6.28 16.43 34.01
N HIS A 394 -6.76 17.30 33.13
CA HIS A 394 -6.55 17.13 31.70
C HIS A 394 -5.03 17.09 31.46
N THR A 395 -4.45 15.90 31.42
CA THR A 395 -3.27 15.64 30.60
C THR A 395 -3.79 15.84 29.19
N ILE A 396 -3.70 17.08 28.73
CA ILE A 396 -4.03 17.54 27.40
C ILE A 396 -3.33 16.56 26.45
N TYR A 397 -4.11 15.69 25.81
CA TYR A 397 -3.60 14.72 24.86
C TYR A 397 -3.35 15.46 23.56
N VAL A 398 -2.20 16.10 23.50
CA VAL A 398 -1.78 16.95 22.40
C VAL A 398 -1.81 16.12 21.11
N SER A 399 -2.82 16.34 20.26
CA SER A 399 -2.59 16.15 18.82
C SER A 399 -1.41 17.04 18.43
N ALA A 400 -0.90 16.96 17.22
CA ALA A 400 0.12 17.90 16.74
C ALA A 400 -0.31 19.41 16.82
N ASP A 401 -1.48 19.71 17.39
CA ASP A 401 -2.17 20.99 17.42
C ASP A 401 -2.06 21.71 18.80
N GLU A 402 -1.75 21.02 19.91
CA GLU A 402 -1.74 21.64 21.26
C GLU A 402 -0.32 21.88 21.85
N PHE A 403 0.73 21.87 21.01
CA PHE A 403 2.13 21.94 21.48
C PHE A 403 2.56 23.33 21.99
N LEU A 404 1.71 24.36 21.87
CA LEU A 404 2.02 25.72 22.31
C LEU A 404 0.89 26.29 23.19
N GLY A 405 1.02 26.08 24.50
CA GLY A 405 0.35 26.83 25.58
C GLY A 405 1.40 27.37 26.59
N PRO A 406 1.08 28.40 27.39
CA PRO A 406 1.80 29.68 27.46
C PRO A 406 3.01 29.77 28.42
N ASP A 407 3.66 28.67 28.79
CA ASP A 407 4.65 28.68 29.90
C ASP A 407 6.12 28.97 29.50
N LYS A 408 6.34 29.77 28.46
CA LYS A 408 7.66 30.36 28.16
C LYS A 408 7.66 31.87 27.87
N LEU A 409 6.65 32.60 28.38
CA LEU A 409 6.64 34.07 28.37
C LEU A 409 6.84 34.71 29.77
N LEU A 410 7.39 33.98 30.74
CA LEU A 410 7.76 34.52 32.04
C LEU A 410 9.17 34.10 32.44
N GLN A 411 10.17 34.45 31.62
CA GLN A 411 11.55 34.58 32.11
C GLN A 411 12.44 35.58 31.34
N GLU A 412 11.84 36.49 30.56
CA GLU A 412 12.53 37.66 30.00
C GLU A 412 11.72 38.93 30.27
N SER A 413 11.54 39.25 31.55
CA SER A 413 11.03 40.56 31.98
C SER A 413 11.85 41.09 33.14
N ARG A 414 13.15 41.29 32.90
CA ARG A 414 14.01 42.22 33.67
C ARG A 414 15.10 42.80 32.76
N PHE A 415 14.72 43.75 31.93
CA PHE A 415 15.61 44.87 31.61
C PHE A 415 14.78 46.16 31.67
N ILE A 416 15.10 46.95 32.68
CA ILE A 416 14.61 48.31 32.89
C ILE A 416 15.33 49.19 31.85
N PRO A 417 14.64 50.02 31.05
CA PRO A 417 15.32 51.00 30.22
C PRO A 417 15.78 52.16 31.12
N VAL A 418 17.10 52.34 31.19
CA VAL A 418 17.69 53.60 31.67
C VAL A 418 17.45 54.65 30.58
N GLN A 419 16.83 55.76 30.98
CA GLN A 419 16.59 56.93 30.13
C GLN A 419 17.89 57.53 29.61
N MET A 420 17.83 58.03 28.38
CA MET A 420 18.85 58.85 27.76
C MET A 420 19.17 60.10 28.59
N PHE A 421 20.46 60.37 28.76
CA PHE A 421 21.08 61.65 28.42
C PHE A 421 22.38 61.38 27.67
#